data_AF-A0AAE2YI55-F1
#
_entry.id   AF-A0AAE2YI55-F1
#
_cell.length_a   1.000
_cell.length_b   1.000
_cell.length_c   1.000
_cell.angle_alpha   90.00
_cell.angle_beta   90.00
_cell.angle_gamma   90.00
#
_symmetry.space_group_name_H-M   'P 1'
#
loop_
_entity.id
_entity.type
_entity.pdbx_description
1 polymer ?
#
loop_
_entity_poly.entity_id
_entity_poly.type
_entity_poly.pdbx_seq_one_letter_code
_entity_poly.pdbx_strand_id
1 'polypeptide(L)'
;MLVGVKVGIGQVEVFDLQEALEMKEEILREMEKKREGGYGLILMMLTDIIKEGTELLAVGEKLDVVERAFGKKVKDGSVYLEGVMSRKKQVVPPVEKAFG
;
A
#
# COMPACT_ATOMS: atom_id res chain seq x y z
N MET A 1 -12.90 8.65 -1.66
CA MET A 1 -12.23 9.93 -1.32
C MET A 1 -12.19 9.97 0.19
N LEU A 2 -10.98 10.02 0.78
CA LEU A 2 -10.78 10.09 2.22
C LEU A 2 -10.34 11.52 2.54
N VAL A 3 -11.15 12.26 3.30
CA VAL A 3 -10.82 13.63 3.77
C VAL A 3 -10.30 14.55 2.63
N GLY A 4 -11.03 14.60 1.50
CA GLY A 4 -10.67 15.43 0.33
C GLY A 4 -9.50 14.89 -0.53
N VAL A 5 -8.80 13.85 -0.08
CA VAL A 5 -7.76 13.17 -0.84
C VAL A 5 -8.34 11.92 -1.51
N LYS A 6 -8.12 11.76 -2.81
CA LYS A 6 -8.49 10.51 -3.50
C LYS A 6 -7.41 9.46 -3.22
N VAL A 7 -7.79 8.42 -2.50
CA VAL A 7 -6.91 7.30 -2.12
C VAL A 7 -7.34 6.03 -2.84
N GLY A 8 -6.39 5.33 -3.46
CA GLY A 8 -6.61 4.01 -4.06
C GLY A 8 -5.96 2.92 -3.22
N ILE A 9 -6.67 1.82 -2.95
CA ILE A 9 -6.10 0.67 -2.21
C ILE A 9 -6.45 -0.62 -2.94
N GLY A 10 -5.46 -1.17 -3.64
CA GLY A 10 -5.52 -2.48 -4.30
C GLY A 10 -4.97 -3.58 -3.38
N GLN A 11 -5.40 -4.81 -3.63
CA GLN A 11 -4.89 -5.99 -2.95
C GLN A 11 -4.80 -7.15 -3.94
N VAL A 12 -3.66 -7.83 -3.93
CA VAL A 12 -3.38 -9.06 -4.68
C VAL A 12 -2.80 -10.06 -3.70
N GLU A 13 -3.37 -11.26 -3.68
CA GLU A 13 -2.82 -12.39 -2.93
C GLU A 13 -1.76 -13.08 -3.79
N VAL A 14 -0.60 -13.37 -3.19
CA VAL A 14 0.54 -14.00 -3.87
C VAL A 14 0.94 -15.27 -3.11
N PHE A 15 1.31 -16.29 -3.87
CA PHE A 15 1.84 -17.54 -3.30
C PHE A 15 3.34 -17.41 -2.98
N ASP A 16 4.08 -16.70 -3.82
CA ASP A 16 5.48 -16.33 -3.58
C ASP A 16 5.62 -14.82 -3.66
N LEU A 17 5.91 -14.20 -2.51
CA LEU A 17 6.15 -12.77 -2.44
C LEU A 17 7.42 -12.36 -3.20
N GLN A 18 8.43 -13.22 -3.31
CA GLN A 18 9.67 -12.86 -3.99
C GLN A 18 9.46 -12.62 -5.48
N GLU A 19 8.69 -13.47 -6.15
CA GLU A 19 8.34 -13.28 -7.57
C GLU A 19 7.62 -11.94 -7.81
N ALA A 20 6.67 -11.60 -6.93
CA ALA A 20 5.97 -10.30 -7.01
C ALA A 20 6.92 -9.11 -6.77
N LEU A 21 7.94 -9.28 -5.92
CA LEU A 21 8.95 -8.26 -5.65
C LEU A 21 9.95 -8.08 -6.80
N GLU A 22 10.20 -9.10 -7.62
CA GLU A 22 11.01 -8.95 -8.84
C GLU A 22 10.37 -7.97 -9.83
N MET A 23 9.03 -7.92 -9.85
CA MET A 23 8.24 -6.98 -10.66
C MET A 23 7.96 -5.64 -9.96
N LYS A 24 8.45 -5.44 -8.74
CA LYS A 24 8.11 -4.28 -7.90
C LYS A 24 8.31 -2.94 -8.61
N GLU A 25 9.43 -2.76 -9.30
CA GLU A 25 9.74 -1.52 -10.01
C GLU A 25 8.73 -1.24 -11.14
N GLU A 26 8.30 -2.27 -11.86
CA GLU A 26 7.27 -2.13 -12.90
C GLU A 26 5.91 -1.80 -12.29
N ILE A 27 5.54 -2.49 -11.21
CA ILE A 27 4.28 -2.23 -10.49
C ILE A 27 4.26 -0.79 -9.96
N LEU A 28 5.35 -0.30 -9.36
CA LEU A 28 5.46 1.08 -8.87
C LEU A 28 5.32 2.10 -10.00
N ARG A 29 5.90 1.84 -11.18
CA ARG A 29 5.73 2.70 -12.36
C ARG A 29 4.27 2.77 -12.81
N GLU A 30 3.58 1.64 -12.87
CA GLU A 30 2.16 1.60 -13.25
C GLU A 30 1.26 2.25 -12.18
N MET A 31 1.58 2.09 -10.90
CA MET A 31 0.93 2.81 -9.81
C MET A 31 1.10 4.33 -9.96
N GLU A 32 2.30 4.81 -10.29
CA GLU A 32 2.57 6.24 -10.49
C GLU A 32 1.82 6.80 -11.70
N LYS A 33 1.78 6.07 -12.84
CA LYS A 33 0.91 6.44 -13.97
C LYS A 33 -0.56 6.53 -13.57
N LYS A 34 -1.04 5.59 -12.75
CA LYS A 34 -2.42 5.62 -12.26
C LYS A 34 -2.68 6.82 -11.35
N ARG A 35 -1.65 7.29 -10.64
CA ARG A 35 -1.74 8.45 -9.75
C ARG A 35 -2.15 9.72 -10.48
N GLU A 36 -1.69 9.90 -11.71
CA GLU A 36 -2.05 11.01 -12.60
C GLU A 36 -3.57 11.15 -12.80
N GLY A 37 -4.35 10.10 -12.54
CA GLY A 37 -5.81 10.13 -12.44
C GLY A 37 -6.38 10.85 -11.20
N GLY A 38 -5.60 11.75 -10.59
CA GLY A 38 -5.96 12.58 -9.45
C GLY A 38 -5.92 11.88 -8.09
N TYR A 39 -5.12 10.83 -7.93
CA TYR A 39 -4.92 10.19 -6.62
C TYR A 39 -3.81 10.88 -5.83
N GLY A 40 -4.06 11.21 -4.57
CA GLY A 40 -3.01 11.74 -3.67
C GLY A 40 -2.18 10.63 -3.00
N LEU A 41 -2.72 9.41 -2.98
CA LEU A 41 -2.07 8.21 -2.45
C LEU A 41 -2.63 6.97 -3.16
N ILE A 42 -1.76 6.08 -3.61
CA ILE A 42 -2.13 4.74 -4.07
C ILE A 42 -1.32 3.73 -3.27
N LEU A 43 -2.02 2.75 -2.70
CA LEU A 43 -1.47 1.63 -1.97
C LEU A 43 -1.78 0.32 -2.72
N MET A 44 -0.80 -0.56 -2.82
CA MET A 44 -1.00 -1.93 -3.31
C MET A 44 -0.52 -2.92 -2.26
N MET A 45 -1.41 -3.79 -1.83
CA MET A 45 -1.08 -4.89 -0.93
C MET A 45 -0.67 -6.10 -1.76
N LEU A 46 0.58 -6.55 -1.60
CA LEU A 46 1.05 -7.85 -2.06
C LEU A 46 1.03 -8.79 -0.85
N THR A 47 -0.05 -9.55 -0.73
CA THR A 47 -0.36 -10.32 0.48
C THR A 47 0.08 -11.77 0.32
N ASP A 48 1.10 -12.17 1.08
CA ASP A 48 1.57 -13.54 1.19
C ASP A 48 0.68 -14.29 2.19
N ILE A 49 -0.18 -15.17 1.67
CA ILE A 49 -1.12 -15.96 2.46
C ILE A 49 -0.44 -17.07 3.27
N ILE A 50 0.78 -17.47 2.89
CA ILE A 50 1.52 -18.53 3.57
C ILE A 50 2.29 -17.95 4.75
N LYS A 51 2.91 -16.77 4.59
CA LYS A 51 3.64 -16.06 5.64
C LYS A 51 2.77 -15.12 6.48
N GLU A 52 1.48 -15.03 6.16
CA GLU A 52 0.51 -14.16 6.83
C GLU A 52 1.00 -12.71 6.95
N GLY A 53 1.46 -12.13 5.84
CA GLY A 53 1.92 -10.74 5.82
C GLY A 53 1.73 -10.06 4.47
N THR A 54 1.89 -8.75 4.46
CA THR A 54 1.72 -7.93 3.25
C THR A 54 2.96 -7.06 3.03
N GLU A 55 3.53 -7.11 1.82
CA GLU A 55 4.33 -5.99 1.33
C GLU A 55 3.38 -4.91 0.82
N LEU A 56 3.37 -3.75 1.49
CA LEU A 56 2.54 -2.61 1.11
C LEU A 56 3.37 -1.68 0.22
N LEU A 57 3.12 -1.71 -1.08
CA LEU A 57 3.66 -0.72 -2.01
C LEU A 57 2.88 0.59 -1.86
N ALA A 58 3.57 1.72 -1.97
CA ALA A 58 2.96 3.03 -1.79
C ALA A 58 3.57 4.07 -2.74
N VAL A 59 2.71 4.83 -3.44
CA VAL A 59 3.11 5.99 -4.25
C VAL A 59 2.21 7.20 -3.99
N GLY A 60 2.79 8.39 -4.13
CA GLY A 60 2.07 9.66 -4.09
C GLY A 60 2.61 10.68 -3.08
N GLU A 61 1.87 11.77 -2.90
CA GLU A 61 2.30 12.93 -2.11
C GLU A 61 2.07 12.75 -0.61
N LYS A 62 1.22 11.81 -0.22
CA LYS A 62 0.81 11.56 1.16
C LYS A 62 1.40 10.28 1.75
N LEU A 63 2.67 9.98 1.44
CA LEU A 63 3.37 8.79 1.96
C LEU A 63 3.54 8.82 3.50
N ASP A 64 3.57 10.02 4.09
CA ASP A 64 3.61 10.23 5.55
C ASP A 64 2.40 9.60 6.27
N VAL A 65 1.27 9.43 5.57
CA VAL A 65 0.08 8.74 6.09
C VAL A 65 0.37 7.28 6.38
N VAL A 66 1.20 6.61 5.58
CA VAL A 66 1.58 5.20 5.79
C VAL A 66 2.36 5.06 7.10
N GLU A 67 3.31 5.98 7.36
CA GLU A 67 4.05 6.00 8.62
C GLU A 67 3.14 6.29 9.82
N ARG A 68 2.22 7.24 9.70
CA ARG A 68 1.25 7.53 10.77
C ARG A 68 0.27 6.38 11.02
N ALA A 69 -0.13 5.65 9.98
CA ALA A 69 -1.06 4.54 10.08
C ALA A 69 -0.43 3.27 10.68
N PHE A 70 0.83 2.99 10.35
CA PHE A 70 1.47 1.70 10.67
C PHE A 70 2.74 1.80 11.52
N GLY A 71 3.19 3.01 11.85
CA GLY A 71 4.43 3.25 12.61
C GLY A 71 5.71 2.88 11.87
N LYS A 72 5.63 2.65 10.55
CA LYS A 72 6.75 2.22 9.71
C LYS A 72 6.89 3.12 8.49
N LYS A 73 8.13 3.52 8.19
CA LYS A 73 8.44 4.33 7.01
C LYS A 73 8.41 3.49 5.74
N VAL A 74 7.90 4.08 4.66
CA VAL A 74 8.07 3.57 3.31
C VAL A 74 9.54 3.74 2.92
N LYS A 75 10.19 2.64 2.53
CA LYS A 75 11.56 2.61 2.01
C LYS A 75 11.54 1.97 0.63
N ASP A 76 12.23 2.58 -0.32
CA ASP A 76 12.29 2.10 -1.71
C ASP A 76 10.89 1.80 -2.29
N GLY A 77 9.91 2.65 -1.99
CA GLY A 77 8.53 2.51 -2.48
C GLY A 77 7.64 1.48 -1.77
N SER A 78 8.11 0.83 -0.69
CA SER A 78 7.29 -0.15 0.03
C SER A 78 7.55 -0.23 1.54
N VAL A 79 6.70 -0.96 2.24
CA VAL A 79 6.87 -1.32 3.65
C VAL A 79 6.25 -2.67 3.97
N TYR A 80 6.97 -3.53 4.70
CA TYR A 80 6.45 -4.83 5.12
C TYR A 80 5.58 -4.73 6.39
N LEU A 81 4.38 -5.30 6.32
CA LEU A 81 3.37 -5.34 7.37
C LEU A 81 3.05 -6.80 7.75
N GLU A 82 3.69 -7.26 8.83
CA GLU A 82 3.46 -8.59 9.41
C GLU A 82 2.05 -8.70 10.00
N GLY A 83 1.38 -9.82 9.77
CA GLY A 83 0.02 -10.09 10.26
C GLY A 83 -1.10 -9.31 9.55
N VAL A 84 -0.76 -8.46 8.57
CA VAL A 84 -1.74 -7.68 7.80
C VAL A 84 -2.16 -8.47 6.57
N MET A 85 -3.44 -8.85 6.54
CA MET A 85 -4.03 -9.70 5.49
C MET A 85 -5.28 -9.09 4.86
N SER A 86 -5.97 -8.21 5.59
CA SER A 86 -7.29 -7.70 5.19
C SER A 86 -7.25 -6.20 4.94
N ARG A 87 -7.41 -5.79 3.67
CA ARG A 87 -7.59 -4.38 3.30
C ARG A 87 -8.67 -3.70 4.15
N LYS A 88 -9.86 -4.29 4.24
CA LYS A 88 -11.03 -3.66 4.87
C LYS A 88 -10.90 -3.53 6.39
N LYS A 89 -10.27 -4.51 7.05
CA LYS A 89 -10.17 -4.53 8.52
C LYS A 89 -8.89 -3.88 9.05
N GLN A 90 -7.79 -3.96 8.30
CA GLN A 90 -6.45 -3.66 8.82
C GLN A 90 -5.75 -2.53 8.09
N VAL A 91 -6.13 -2.18 6.85
CA VAL A 91 -5.47 -1.10 6.08
C VAL A 91 -6.35 0.14 5.96
N VAL A 92 -7.61 -0.03 5.55
CA VAL A 92 -8.55 1.09 5.37
C VAL A 92 -8.72 1.89 6.67
N PRO A 93 -9.05 1.29 7.84
CA PRO A 93 -9.32 2.09 9.04
C PRO A 93 -8.11 2.89 9.57
N PRO A 94 -6.88 2.32 9.65
CA PRO A 94 -5.70 3.09 10.06
C PRO A 94 -5.34 4.21 9.08
N VAL A 95 -5.47 3.96 7.77
CA VAL A 95 -5.22 4.99 6.75
C VAL A 95 -6.24 6.12 6.86
N GLU A 96 -7.52 5.81 7.00
CA GLU A 96 -8.58 6.81 7.25
C GLU A 96 -8.29 7.63 8.49
N LYS A 97 -7.94 6.98 9.60
CA LYS A 97 -7.59 7.66 10.86
C LYS A 97 -6.35 8.53 10.73
N ALA A 98 -5.37 8.14 9.91
CA ALA A 98 -4.16 8.93 9.68
C ALA A 98 -4.40 10.17 8.79
N PHE A 99 -5.51 10.25 8.06
CA PHE A 99 -5.92 11.47 7.35
C PHE A 99 -6.69 12.47 8.23
N GLY A 100 -7.24 12.02 9.36
CA GLY A 100 -8.07 12.80 10.30
C GLY A 100 -7.27 13.45 11.42
#